data_AF-A0A5B7UMN1-F1
#
_entry.id   AF-A0A5B7UMN1-F1
#
_cell.length_a   1.000
_cell.length_b   1.000
_cell.length_c   1.000
_cell.angle_alpha   90.00
_cell.angle_beta   90.00
_cell.angle_gamma   90.00
#
_symmetry.space_group_name_H-M   'P 1'
#
loop_
_entity.id
_entity.type
_entity.pdbx_description
1 polymer ?
#
loop_
_entity_poly.entity_id
_entity_poly.type
_entity_poly.pdbx_seq_one_letter_code
_entity_poly.pdbx_strand_id
1 'polypeptide(L)'
;MATPTRNGAAGANKGNKFANAGAAAGGFVGAMGGSFMPSININVNRPSRHGAGGGQSLLPPPEFNSPAQVRNYCNTLRAAGVMLSMEVAMAAEIMQSVLAAVPDPEGRVLGSRLRAAKVSRKLKKSANALRDAAKNAAATYAVFQQEYQEEINRVRHRARKPKTPAMNWAQQ
;
A
#
# COMPACT_ATOMS: atom_id res chain seq x y z
N MET A 1 39.15 -57.65 7.17
CA MET A 1 39.05 -57.36 8.62
C MET A 1 38.31 -56.05 8.82
N ALA A 2 37.48 -55.99 9.85
CA ALA A 2 36.44 -55.00 10.10
C ALA A 2 36.93 -53.70 10.78
N THR A 3 36.08 -52.68 10.64
CA THR A 3 35.89 -51.32 11.25
C THR A 3 36.05 -51.21 12.78
N PRO A 4 35.85 -50.02 13.45
CA PRO A 4 35.88 -48.58 13.05
C PRO A 4 36.55 -47.65 14.11
N THR A 5 36.60 -46.33 13.89
CA THR A 5 36.39 -45.34 14.98
C THR A 5 35.78 -44.05 14.43
N ARG A 6 34.70 -43.60 15.10
CA ARG A 6 33.85 -42.42 14.84
C ARG A 6 34.23 -41.25 15.74
N ASN A 7 34.13 -40.02 15.24
CA ASN A 7 33.47 -38.82 15.81
C ASN A 7 33.99 -37.58 15.04
N GLY A 8 33.22 -36.60 14.57
CA GLY A 8 31.80 -36.31 14.68
C GLY A 8 31.50 -34.95 14.04
N ALA A 9 30.23 -34.77 13.65
CA ALA A 9 29.48 -33.52 13.49
C ALA A 9 29.76 -32.51 12.36
N ALA A 10 28.69 -32.32 11.56
CA ALA A 10 28.22 -31.13 10.84
C ALA A 10 29.05 -30.64 9.63
N GLY A 11 28.56 -30.60 8.39
CA GLY A 11 27.18 -30.44 7.95
C GLY A 11 26.98 -29.03 7.37
N ALA A 12 27.20 -28.92 6.06
CA ALA A 12 26.64 -27.93 5.12
C ALA A 12 26.87 -26.42 5.39
N ASN A 13 27.66 -25.79 4.50
CA ASN A 13 27.43 -24.39 4.12
C ASN A 13 27.78 -24.18 2.64
N LYS A 14 26.85 -24.56 1.77
CA LYS A 14 26.83 -24.21 0.35
C LYS A 14 25.52 -23.49 0.09
N GLY A 15 25.57 -22.17 -0.07
CA GLY A 15 24.50 -21.41 -0.72
C GLY A 15 23.98 -20.18 0.03
N ASN A 16 24.68 -19.04 -0.10
CA ASN A 16 24.09 -17.72 0.15
C ASN A 16 24.16 -16.83 -1.10
N LYS A 17 23.74 -17.34 -2.27
CA LYS A 17 23.58 -16.56 -3.51
C LYS A 17 22.16 -16.00 -3.73
N PHE A 18 21.34 -15.93 -2.68
CA PHE A 18 20.02 -15.27 -2.72
C PHE A 18 19.76 -14.30 -1.57
N ALA A 19 20.77 -13.98 -0.75
CA ALA A 19 20.62 -13.02 0.34
C ALA A 19 20.63 -11.54 -0.12
N ASN A 20 20.81 -11.27 -1.42
CA ASN A 20 20.85 -9.91 -1.96
C ASN A 20 19.99 -9.75 -3.23
N ALA A 21 18.75 -10.22 -3.15
CA ALA A 21 17.69 -9.89 -4.12
C ALA A 21 16.42 -9.36 -3.42
N GLY A 22 16.53 -9.04 -2.12
CA GLY A 22 15.44 -8.48 -1.30
C GLY A 22 15.68 -7.05 -0.79
N ALA A 23 16.84 -6.46 -1.09
CA ALA A 23 17.19 -5.10 -0.68
C ALA A 23 16.90 -4.03 -1.76
N ALA A 24 16.27 -4.40 -2.87
CA ALA A 24 15.88 -3.50 -3.96
C ALA A 24 14.36 -3.26 -4.04
N ALA A 25 13.58 -3.69 -3.03
CA ALA A 25 12.15 -3.45 -2.92
C ALA A 25 11.81 -2.36 -1.87
N GLY A 26 12.73 -1.41 -1.66
CA GLY A 26 12.62 -0.37 -0.63
C GLY A 26 12.92 1.05 -1.09
N GLY A 27 13.04 1.29 -2.40
CA GLY A 27 13.41 2.61 -2.92
C GLY A 27 13.23 2.75 -4.42
N PHE A 28 12.01 2.94 -4.87
CA PHE A 28 11.72 3.50 -6.20
C PHE A 28 10.85 4.76 -6.10
N VAL A 29 11.24 5.65 -5.18
CA VAL A 29 10.88 7.07 -5.26
C VAL A 29 12.15 7.80 -5.64
N GLY A 30 12.40 7.91 -6.94
CA GLY A 30 13.54 8.63 -7.48
C GLY A 30 13.78 8.31 -8.94
N ALA A 31 13.49 9.29 -9.80
CA ALA A 31 13.87 9.37 -11.22
C ALA A 31 13.11 8.50 -12.22
N MET A 32 11.92 8.95 -12.62
CA MET A 32 11.67 9.25 -14.05
C MET A 32 10.43 10.14 -14.22
N GLY A 33 10.68 11.37 -14.72
CA GLY A 33 9.83 12.16 -15.62
C GLY A 33 8.37 12.45 -15.28
N GLY A 34 8.05 13.73 -15.02
CA GLY A 34 6.73 14.31 -15.34
C GLY A 34 5.78 14.53 -14.17
N SER A 35 6.01 15.61 -13.42
CA SER A 35 5.28 16.01 -12.23
C SER A 35 3.85 16.51 -12.52
N PHE A 36 2.84 15.67 -12.27
CA PHE A 36 1.46 16.10 -11.94
C PHE A 36 0.82 15.28 -10.80
N MET A 37 1.62 14.51 -10.08
CA MET A 37 1.17 13.84 -8.85
C MET A 37 1.62 14.70 -7.66
N PRO A 38 0.71 15.15 -6.78
CA PRO A 38 1.13 15.87 -5.58
C PRO A 38 2.07 14.98 -4.76
N SER A 39 3.25 15.52 -4.45
CA SER A 39 4.26 14.89 -3.62
C SER A 39 3.71 14.61 -2.22
N ILE A 40 3.54 13.32 -1.88
CA ILE A 40 3.18 12.88 -0.53
C ILE A 40 4.48 12.60 0.23
N ASN A 41 4.81 13.45 1.20
CA ASN A 41 5.93 13.24 2.11
C ASN A 41 5.50 12.28 3.24
N ILE A 42 6.07 11.08 3.28
CA ILE A 42 5.78 10.07 4.29
C ILE A 42 6.82 10.21 5.42
N ASN A 43 6.47 10.91 6.50
CA ASN A 43 7.28 10.93 7.72
C ASN A 43 6.83 9.80 8.66
N VAL A 44 7.68 8.81 8.90
CA VAL A 44 7.42 7.67 9.79
C VAL A 44 8.04 7.96 11.16
N ASN A 45 7.23 8.34 12.15
CA ASN A 45 7.65 8.37 13.56
C ASN A 45 6.89 7.28 14.33
N ARG A 46 7.59 6.20 14.71
CA ARG A 46 7.01 5.04 15.44
C ARG A 46 7.38 5.07 16.92
N PRO A 47 6.43 4.99 17.86
CA PRO A 47 6.66 4.27 19.11
C PRO A 47 6.37 2.77 18.87
N SER A 48 7.41 1.96 18.97
CA SER A 48 7.33 0.49 18.93
C SER A 48 6.51 -0.03 20.11
N ARG A 49 5.42 -0.77 19.85
CA ARG A 49 4.84 -1.82 20.73
C ARG A 49 3.62 -2.47 20.05
N HIS A 50 3.86 -3.56 19.32
CA HIS A 50 3.15 -4.85 19.44
C HIS A 50 3.65 -5.77 18.32
N GLY A 51 4.25 -6.89 18.74
CA GLY A 51 4.79 -7.91 17.86
C GLY A 51 3.70 -8.81 17.30
N ALA A 52 3.71 -8.98 15.98
CA ALA A 52 3.35 -10.19 15.26
C ALA A 52 3.83 -9.99 13.80
N GLY A 53 4.68 -10.90 13.31
CA GLY A 53 5.22 -10.99 11.93
C GLY A 53 4.84 -9.88 10.95
N GLY A 54 5.58 -8.77 10.97
CA GLY A 54 5.17 -7.53 10.32
C GLY A 54 5.53 -7.48 8.83
N GLY A 55 4.58 -7.86 7.97
CA GLY A 55 4.56 -7.31 6.62
C GLY A 55 4.51 -5.77 6.73
N GLN A 56 5.37 -5.05 6.01
CA GLN A 56 5.27 -3.60 5.90
C GLN A 56 3.83 -3.25 5.46
N SER A 57 3.01 -2.76 6.38
CA SER A 57 1.67 -2.29 6.05
C SER A 57 1.79 -1.20 5.00
N LEU A 58 1.16 -1.41 3.84
CA LEU A 58 1.10 -0.43 2.73
C LEU A 58 0.36 0.84 3.15
N LEU A 59 -0.47 0.74 4.19
CA LEU A 59 -1.25 1.84 4.73
C LEU A 59 -0.66 2.31 6.07
N PRO A 60 -0.68 3.62 6.34
CA PRO A 60 -0.37 4.13 7.65
C PRO A 60 -1.35 3.55 8.68
N PRO A 61 -0.96 3.44 9.96
CA PRO A 61 -1.88 3.03 11.01
C PRO A 61 -3.15 3.90 10.98
N PRO A 62 -4.34 3.32 11.19
CA PRO A 62 -5.61 4.04 11.15
C PRO A 62 -5.79 4.91 12.40
N GLU A 63 -5.00 5.98 12.49
CA GLU A 63 -5.09 7.01 13.52
C GLU A 63 -5.99 8.13 13.02
N PHE A 64 -7.16 8.35 13.65
CA PHE A 64 -8.14 9.35 13.23
C PHE A 64 -8.31 10.47 14.28
N ASN A 65 -7.22 10.86 14.93
CA ASN A 65 -7.24 11.84 16.03
C ASN A 65 -7.20 13.29 15.52
N SER A 66 -6.95 13.52 14.22
CA SER A 66 -6.95 14.86 13.64
C SER A 66 -7.41 14.85 12.16
N PRO A 67 -7.99 15.97 11.67
CA PRO A 67 -8.38 16.12 10.26
C PRO A 67 -7.23 15.88 9.27
N ALA A 68 -6.00 16.22 9.68
CA ALA A 68 -4.81 16.00 8.86
C ALA A 68 -4.49 14.50 8.72
N GLN A 69 -4.70 13.71 9.77
CA GLN A 69 -4.50 12.26 9.73
C GLN A 69 -5.58 11.57 8.88
N VAL A 70 -6.85 12.00 8.97
CA VAL A 70 -7.92 11.49 8.09
C VAL A 70 -7.57 11.70 6.61
N ARG A 71 -7.14 12.93 6.26
CA ARG A 71 -6.67 13.25 4.90
C ARG A 71 -5.51 12.36 4.47
N ASN A 72 -4.50 12.21 5.33
CA ASN A 72 -3.30 11.45 5.00
C ASN A 72 -3.62 9.97 4.75
N TYR A 73 -4.44 9.37 5.61
CA TYR A 73 -4.89 7.99 5.48
C TYR A 73 -5.66 7.77 4.17
N CYS A 74 -6.68 8.61 3.89
CA CYS A 74 -7.47 8.53 2.66
C CYS A 74 -6.63 8.73 1.40
N ASN A 75 -5.68 9.67 1.41
CA ASN A 75 -4.80 9.90 0.26
C ASN A 75 -3.83 8.74 0.04
N THR A 76 -3.30 8.16 1.10
CA THR A 76 -2.41 7.00 1.00
C THR A 76 -3.16 5.77 0.49
N LEU A 77 -4.38 5.53 1.00
CA LEU A 77 -5.25 4.46 0.51
C LEU A 77 -5.63 4.66 -0.96
N ARG A 78 -5.94 5.89 -1.38
CA ARG A 78 -6.19 6.22 -2.78
C ARG A 78 -4.98 5.91 -3.66
N ALA A 79 -3.79 6.36 -3.26
CA ALA A 79 -2.56 6.13 -4.02
C ALA A 79 -2.25 4.63 -4.13
N ALA A 80 -2.29 3.91 -3.01
CA ALA A 80 -2.07 2.47 -2.97
C ALA A 80 -3.10 1.71 -3.82
N GLY A 81 -4.39 2.05 -3.72
CA GLY A 81 -5.46 1.40 -4.49
C GLY A 81 -5.32 1.62 -5.99
N VAL A 82 -4.93 2.82 -6.44
CA VAL A 82 -4.67 3.10 -7.86
C VAL A 82 -3.48 2.29 -8.37
N MET A 83 -2.37 2.26 -7.62
CA MET A 83 -1.17 1.51 -8.02
C MET A 83 -1.43 0.00 -8.10
N LEU A 84 -2.01 -0.57 -7.03
CA LEU A 84 -2.40 -1.98 -7.02
C LEU A 84 -3.38 -2.31 -8.15
N SER A 85 -4.30 -1.40 -8.50
CA SER A 85 -5.22 -1.65 -9.61
C SER A 85 -4.51 -1.78 -10.97
N MET A 86 -3.42 -1.04 -11.19
CA MET A 86 -2.66 -1.09 -12.43
C MET A 86 -1.86 -2.41 -12.49
N GLU A 87 -1.21 -2.78 -11.40
CA GLU A 87 -0.48 -4.05 -11.29
C GLU A 87 -1.40 -5.26 -11.48
N VAL A 88 -2.55 -5.26 -10.83
CA VAL A 88 -3.54 -6.34 -10.95
C VAL A 88 -4.12 -6.40 -12.38
N ALA A 89 -4.31 -5.26 -13.04
CA ALA A 89 -4.74 -5.25 -14.45
C ALA A 89 -3.69 -5.84 -15.38
N MET A 90 -2.41 -5.51 -15.20
CA MET A 90 -1.31 -6.11 -15.96
C MET A 90 -1.20 -7.61 -15.69
N ALA A 91 -1.30 -8.03 -14.43
CA ALA A 91 -1.31 -9.45 -14.05
C ALA A 91 -2.45 -10.22 -14.71
N ALA A 92 -3.61 -9.58 -14.91
CA ALA A 92 -4.73 -10.20 -15.61
C ALA A 92 -4.45 -10.46 -17.10
N GLU A 93 -3.75 -9.56 -17.77
CA GLU A 93 -3.35 -9.78 -19.17
C GLU A 93 -2.28 -10.86 -19.29
N ILE A 94 -1.28 -10.87 -18.40
CA ILE A 94 -0.24 -11.92 -18.35
C ILE A 94 -0.89 -13.28 -18.07
N MET A 95 -1.82 -13.36 -17.12
CA MET A 95 -2.56 -14.58 -16.82
C MET A 95 -3.35 -15.07 -18.03
N GLN A 96 -3.99 -14.16 -18.77
CA GLN A 96 -4.72 -14.51 -19.98
C GLN A 96 -3.79 -15.05 -21.07
N SER A 97 -2.64 -14.41 -21.30
CA SER A 97 -1.69 -14.83 -22.33
C SER A 97 -1.07 -16.20 -22.02
N VAL A 98 -0.70 -16.43 -20.77
CA VAL A 98 -0.12 -17.71 -20.32
C VAL A 98 -1.15 -18.83 -20.45
N LEU A 99 -2.38 -18.62 -19.98
CA LEU A 99 -3.43 -19.65 -20.03
C LEU A 99 -3.94 -19.90 -21.45
N ALA A 100 -3.91 -18.90 -22.34
CA ALA A 100 -4.32 -19.05 -23.74
C ALA A 100 -3.34 -19.92 -24.55
N ALA A 101 -2.08 -20.00 -24.13
CA ALA A 101 -1.06 -20.84 -24.77
C ALA A 101 -1.20 -22.34 -24.42
N VAL A 102 -1.97 -22.67 -23.39
CA VAL A 102 -2.19 -24.07 -22.97
C VAL A 102 -3.15 -24.76 -23.96
N PRO A 103 -2.79 -25.93 -24.52
CA PRO A 103 -3.69 -26.70 -25.38
C PRO A 103 -4.95 -27.14 -24.64
N ASP A 104 -6.09 -27.17 -25.34
CA ASP A 104 -7.32 -27.71 -24.76
C ASP A 104 -7.29 -29.24 -24.67
N PRO A 105 -7.71 -29.84 -23.54
CA PRO A 105 -7.81 -31.29 -23.41
C PRO A 105 -8.88 -31.89 -24.32
N GLU A 106 -9.90 -31.09 -24.68
CA GLU A 106 -11.00 -31.46 -25.56
C GLU A 106 -10.70 -31.19 -27.05
N GLY A 107 -9.47 -30.79 -27.39
CA GLY A 107 -9.07 -30.49 -28.79
C GLY A 107 -9.75 -29.28 -29.43
N ARG A 108 -10.47 -28.46 -28.65
CA ARG A 108 -11.13 -27.25 -29.18
C ARG A 108 -10.09 -26.19 -29.52
N VAL A 109 -10.13 -25.65 -30.74
CA VAL A 109 -9.14 -24.68 -31.23
C VAL A 109 -9.16 -23.35 -30.44
N LEU A 110 -10.29 -23.00 -29.80
CA LEU A 110 -10.46 -21.74 -29.06
C LEU A 110 -10.93 -21.89 -27.61
N GLY A 111 -11.17 -23.11 -27.12
CA GLY A 111 -11.71 -23.29 -25.77
C GLY A 111 -10.74 -22.85 -24.67
N SER A 112 -9.43 -22.94 -24.91
CA SER A 112 -8.39 -22.55 -23.95
C SER A 112 -8.41 -21.05 -23.76
N ARG A 113 -8.53 -20.30 -24.87
CA ARG A 113 -8.67 -18.84 -24.89
C ARG A 113 -9.93 -18.38 -24.16
N LEU A 114 -11.06 -19.08 -24.34
CA LEU A 114 -12.31 -18.78 -23.65
C LEU A 114 -12.21 -19.03 -22.14
N ARG A 115 -11.59 -20.13 -21.73
CA ARG A 115 -11.36 -20.45 -20.31
C ARG A 115 -10.36 -19.47 -19.67
N ALA A 116 -9.27 -19.16 -20.38
CA ALA A 116 -8.30 -18.15 -19.98
C ALA A 116 -8.96 -16.78 -19.77
N ALA A 117 -9.80 -16.34 -20.70
CA ALA A 117 -10.57 -15.10 -20.57
C ALA A 117 -11.52 -15.11 -19.38
N LYS A 118 -12.15 -16.27 -19.08
CA LYS A 118 -13.05 -16.41 -17.92
C LYS A 118 -12.29 -16.24 -16.60
N VAL A 119 -11.09 -16.79 -16.50
CA VAL A 119 -10.23 -16.66 -15.32
C VAL A 119 -9.67 -15.24 -15.22
N SER A 120 -9.07 -14.71 -16.29
CA SER A 120 -8.50 -13.36 -16.30
C SER A 120 -9.54 -12.28 -15.99
N ARG A 121 -10.79 -12.47 -16.42
CA ARG A 121 -11.91 -11.56 -16.11
C ARG A 121 -12.15 -11.38 -14.61
N LYS A 122 -11.89 -12.41 -13.78
CA LYS A 122 -11.99 -12.27 -12.32
C LYS A 122 -10.92 -11.32 -11.80
N LEU A 123 -9.70 -11.41 -12.32
CA LEU A 123 -8.61 -10.54 -11.93
C LEU A 123 -8.81 -9.10 -12.44
N LYS A 124 -9.32 -8.92 -13.67
CA LYS A 124 -9.76 -7.60 -14.17
C LYS A 124 -10.85 -6.99 -13.28
N LYS A 125 -11.80 -7.80 -12.78
CA LYS A 125 -12.82 -7.33 -11.83
C LYS A 125 -12.19 -6.87 -10.51
N SER A 126 -11.18 -7.57 -9.99
CA SER A 126 -10.44 -7.14 -8.80
C SER A 126 -9.72 -5.81 -9.01
N ALA A 127 -9.08 -5.60 -10.18
CA ALA A 127 -8.47 -4.31 -10.52
C ALA A 127 -9.49 -3.16 -10.51
N ASN A 128 -10.68 -3.38 -11.07
CA ASN A 128 -11.76 -2.38 -11.04
C ASN A 128 -12.25 -2.10 -9.62
N ALA A 129 -12.44 -3.15 -8.80
CA ALA A 129 -12.83 -2.98 -7.40
C ALA A 129 -11.80 -2.17 -6.60
N LEU A 130 -10.50 -2.34 -6.86
CA LEU A 130 -9.45 -1.52 -6.26
C LEU A 130 -9.54 -0.03 -6.67
N ARG A 131 -9.85 0.25 -7.94
CA ARG A 131 -10.11 1.62 -8.40
C ARG A 131 -11.33 2.23 -7.70
N ASP A 132 -12.40 1.45 -7.55
CA ASP A 132 -13.60 1.93 -6.88
C ASP A 132 -13.36 2.14 -5.38
N ALA A 133 -12.57 1.28 -4.73
CA ALA A 133 -12.10 1.51 -3.37
C ALA A 133 -11.29 2.82 -3.26
N ALA A 134 -10.40 3.10 -4.22
CA ALA A 134 -9.63 4.35 -4.25
C ALA A 134 -10.50 5.60 -4.50
N LYS A 135 -11.58 5.49 -5.28
CA LYS A 135 -12.58 6.55 -5.44
C LYS A 135 -13.34 6.78 -4.15
N ASN A 136 -13.80 5.71 -3.50
CA ASN A 136 -14.52 5.79 -2.23
C ASN A 136 -13.64 6.39 -1.14
N ALA A 137 -12.35 6.06 -1.08
CA ALA A 137 -11.40 6.67 -0.14
C ALA A 137 -11.31 8.20 -0.30
N ALA A 138 -11.33 8.70 -1.53
CA ALA A 138 -11.36 10.14 -1.80
C ALA A 138 -12.71 10.77 -1.42
N ALA A 139 -13.82 10.08 -1.73
CA ALA A 139 -15.15 10.51 -1.37
C ALA A 139 -15.34 10.59 0.16
N THR A 140 -14.79 9.63 0.92
CA THR A 140 -14.81 9.65 2.39
C THR A 140 -14.23 10.94 2.94
N TYR A 141 -13.09 11.40 2.41
CA TYR A 141 -12.50 12.66 2.87
C TYR A 141 -13.33 13.88 2.45
N ALA A 142 -13.91 13.87 1.25
CA ALA A 142 -14.78 14.95 0.79
C ALA A 142 -16.06 15.07 1.64
N VAL A 143 -16.71 13.95 1.95
CA VAL A 143 -17.89 13.93 2.84
C VAL A 143 -17.50 14.32 4.27
N PHE A 144 -16.35 13.86 4.77
CA PHE A 144 -15.83 14.29 6.07
C PHE A 144 -15.65 15.82 6.14
N GLN A 145 -15.17 16.44 5.08
CA GLN A 145 -15.08 17.91 5.00
C GLN A 145 -16.45 18.58 5.00
N GLN A 146 -17.46 18.01 4.33
CA GLN A 146 -18.80 18.60 4.27
C GLN A 146 -19.48 18.55 5.64
N GLU A 147 -19.46 17.38 6.29
CA GLU A 147 -20.22 17.13 7.52
C GLU A 147 -19.53 17.66 8.78
N TYR A 148 -18.20 17.52 8.87
CA TYR A 148 -17.48 17.78 10.13
C TYR A 148 -16.63 19.04 10.12
N GLN A 149 -16.36 19.67 8.96
CA GLN A 149 -15.45 20.82 8.94
C GLN A 149 -16.05 22.05 9.63
N GLU A 150 -17.37 22.26 9.53
CA GLU A 150 -18.06 23.33 10.24
C GLU A 150 -18.01 23.12 11.76
N GLU A 151 -18.24 21.90 12.21
CA GLU A 151 -18.21 21.54 13.64
C GLU A 151 -16.81 21.66 14.22
N ILE A 152 -15.81 21.14 13.51
CA ILE A 152 -14.41 21.18 13.93
C ILE A 152 -13.91 22.62 13.93
N ASN A 153 -14.26 23.43 12.93
CA ASN A 153 -13.89 24.85 12.92
C ASN A 153 -14.55 25.59 14.07
N ARG A 154 -15.85 25.35 14.34
CA ARG A 154 -16.57 25.94 15.48
C ARG A 154 -15.94 25.57 16.82
N VAL A 155 -15.58 24.30 17.02
CA VAL A 155 -14.88 23.84 18.23
C VAL A 155 -13.47 24.44 18.30
N ARG A 156 -12.74 24.53 17.19
CA ARG A 156 -11.40 25.12 17.14
C ARG A 156 -11.41 26.63 17.42
N HIS A 157 -12.41 27.35 16.96
CA HIS A 157 -12.61 28.77 17.28
C HIS A 157 -12.95 28.97 18.76
N ARG A 158 -13.75 28.07 19.35
CA ARG A 158 -14.00 28.07 20.81
C ARG A 158 -12.77 27.67 21.64
N ALA A 159 -11.95 26.74 21.15
CA ALA A 159 -10.78 26.23 21.86
C ALA A 159 -9.57 27.19 21.82
N ARG A 160 -9.49 28.07 20.81
CA ARG A 160 -8.41 29.05 20.69
C ARG A 160 -8.70 30.23 21.64
N LYS A 161 -8.32 30.10 22.92
CA LYS A 161 -8.34 31.21 23.88
C LYS A 161 -7.63 32.42 23.24
N PRO A 162 -8.25 33.61 23.18
CA PRO A 162 -7.57 34.80 22.70
C PRO A 162 -6.34 35.04 23.59
N LYS A 163 -5.14 35.05 23.00
CA LYS A 163 -3.95 35.57 23.66
C LYS A 163 -4.22 37.06 23.86
N THR A 164 -4.69 37.44 25.03
CA THR A 164 -4.69 38.83 25.45
C THR A 164 -3.25 39.34 25.34
N PRO A 165 -3.01 40.46 24.64
CA PRO A 165 -1.69 41.09 24.64
C PRO A 165 -1.31 41.34 26.10
N ALA A 166 -0.17 40.81 26.53
CA ALA A 166 0.38 41.15 27.83
C ALA A 166 0.71 42.65 27.79
N MET A 167 -0.14 43.47 28.41
CA MET A 167 0.04 44.90 28.48
C MET A 167 1.30 45.17 29.32
N ASN A 168 2.35 45.63 28.66
CA ASN A 168 3.65 45.85 29.30
C ASN A 168 3.63 47.22 29.97
N TRP A 169 3.36 47.24 31.28
CA TRP A 169 3.30 48.46 32.10
C TRP A 169 4.68 49.13 32.32
N ALA A 170 5.75 48.58 31.74
CA ALA A 170 7.13 49.06 31.89
C ALA A 170 7.59 50.05 30.80
N GLN A 171 6.67 50.59 29.99
CA GLN A 171 6.97 51.54 28.90
C GLN A 171 6.31 52.92 29.05
N GLN A 172 6.03 53.38 30.28
CA GLN A 172 5.62 54.77 30.54
C GLN A 172 6.75 55.61 31.11
#